data_AF-A0A524KN76-F1
#
_entry.id   AF-A0A524KN76-F1
#
_cell.length_a   1.000
_cell.length_b   1.000
_cell.length_c   1.000
_cell.angle_alpha   90.00
_cell.angle_beta   90.00
_cell.angle_gamma   90.00
#
_symmetry.space_group_name_H-M   'P 1'
#
loop_
_entity.id
_entity.type
_entity.pdbx_description
1 polymer ?
#
loop_
_entity_poly.entity_id
_entity_poly.type
_entity_poly.pdbx_seq_one_letter_code
_entity_poly.pdbx_strand_id
1 'polypeptide(L)' 'GGGRGTALKPLRELGVHPEGGAVNLMDGRYGPYVKWEKVNATLPKGTDQVTLTLEDALELVAAKRKTKKKK' A
#
# COMPACT_ATOMS: atom_id res chain seq x y z
N GLY A 1 -23.82 -20.29 -2.37
CA GLY A 1 -22.39 -20.40 -2.69
C GLY A 1 -21.92 -19.08 -3.27
N GLY A 2 -20.84 -18.51 -2.76
CA GLY A 2 -20.31 -17.27 -3.31
C GLY A 2 -19.24 -16.65 -2.41
N GLY A 3 -17.98 -16.90 -2.77
CA GLY A 3 -16.84 -16.09 -2.33
C GLY A 3 -16.39 -16.30 -0.88
N ARG A 4 -15.70 -17.40 -0.63
CA ARG A 4 -14.68 -17.45 0.43
C ARG A 4 -13.82 -16.20 0.27
N GLY A 5 -13.71 -15.39 1.32
CA GLY A 5 -12.81 -14.25 1.38
C GLY A 5 -11.42 -14.71 1.00
N THR A 6 -11.07 -14.52 -0.27
CA THR A 6 -9.73 -14.76 -0.76
C THR A 6 -8.93 -13.69 -0.07
N ALA A 7 -8.12 -14.07 0.93
CA ALA A 7 -7.13 -13.18 1.50
C ALA A 7 -6.44 -12.51 0.32
N LEU A 8 -6.68 -11.20 0.15
CA LEU A 8 -6.17 -10.46 -0.99
C LEU A 8 -4.66 -10.73 -1.03
N LYS A 9 -4.19 -11.47 -2.03
CA LYS A 9 -2.76 -11.73 -2.15
C LYS A 9 -2.10 -10.39 -2.48
N PRO A 10 -1.00 -10.03 -1.81
CA PRO A 10 -0.18 -8.91 -2.25
C PRO A 10 0.16 -9.09 -3.73
N LEU A 11 -0.03 -8.03 -4.52
CA LEU A 11 0.51 -7.95 -5.88
C LEU A 11 2.03 -8.06 -5.85
N ARG A 12 2.65 -7.41 -4.86
CA ARG A 12 4.10 -7.42 -4.67
C ARG A 12 4.44 -7.09 -3.22
N GLU A 13 5.41 -7.79 -2.65
CA GLU A 13 6.02 -7.39 -1.39
C GLU A 13 7.20 -6.46 -1.71
N LEU A 14 7.18 -5.22 -1.20
CA LEU A 14 8.22 -4.23 -1.50
C LEU A 14 9.37 -4.31 -0.50
N GLY A 15 9.11 -4.78 0.72
CA GLY A 15 10.11 -4.94 1.77
C GLY A 15 9.54 -4.62 3.15
N VAL A 16 10.41 -4.21 4.06
CA VAL A 16 10.08 -3.83 5.45
C VAL A 16 10.29 -2.33 5.62
N HIS A 17 9.35 -1.66 6.28
CA HIS A 17 9.45 -0.24 6.60
C HIS A 17 10.57 -0.01 7.65
N PRO A 18 11.31 1.11 7.61
CA PRO A 18 12.35 1.42 8.60
C PRO A 18 11.83 1.51 10.05
N GLU A 19 10.56 1.87 10.23
CA GLU A 19 9.86 1.82 11.53
C GLU A 19 9.33 0.41 11.93
N GLY A 20 9.60 -0.61 11.12
CA GLY A 20 9.10 -1.97 11.30
C GLY A 20 7.79 -2.26 10.54
N GLY A 21 7.50 -3.54 10.29
CA GLY A 21 6.31 -3.99 9.55
C GLY A 21 6.51 -4.09 8.04
N ALA A 22 5.83 -5.05 7.40
CA ALA A 22 5.96 -5.32 5.97
C ALA A 22 5.18 -4.31 5.12
N VAL A 23 5.80 -3.85 4.03
CA VAL A 23 5.23 -2.96 3.03
C VAL A 23 4.83 -3.79 1.82
N ASN A 24 3.52 -3.87 1.60
CA ASN A 24 2.92 -4.72 0.58
C ASN A 24 2.12 -3.87 -0.40
N LEU A 25 2.30 -4.12 -1.69
CA LEU A 25 1.46 -3.58 -2.74
C LEU A 25 0.27 -4.51 -2.94
N MET A 26 -0.93 -3.96 -2.88
CA MET A 26 -2.18 -4.69 -2.90
C MET A 26 -3.05 -4.17 -4.05
N ASP A 27 -3.80 -5.07 -4.70
CA ASP A 27 -4.84 -4.66 -5.63
C ASP A 27 -6.14 -4.36 -4.87
N GLY A 28 -6.68 -3.17 -5.09
CA GLY A 28 -7.87 -2.68 -4.40
C GLY A 28 -8.98 -2.34 -5.38
N ARG A 29 -10.22 -2.24 -4.87
CA ARG A 29 -11.39 -1.86 -5.69
C ARG A 29 -11.21 -0.55 -6.46
N TYR A 30 -10.42 0.38 -5.92
CA TYR A 30 -10.17 1.70 -6.50
C TYR A 30 -8.81 1.80 -7.20
N GLY A 31 -8.13 0.66 -7.38
CA GLY A 31 -6.78 0.57 -7.92
C GLY A 31 -5.74 0.17 -6.87
N PRO A 32 -4.48 0.05 -7.30
CA PRO A 32 -3.40 -0.45 -6.46
C PRO A 32 -3.11 0.48 -5.29
N TYR A 33 -2.75 -0.10 -4.15
CA TYR A 33 -2.38 0.66 -2.96
C TYR A 33 -1.27 -0.03 -2.18
N VAL A 34 -0.43 0.78 -1.57
CA VAL A 34 0.56 0.33 -0.60
C VAL A 34 -0.14 0.15 0.74
N LYS A 35 0.03 -1.04 1.33
CA LYS A 35 -0.39 -1.39 2.67
C LYS A 35 0.84 -1.56 3.54
N TRP A 36 0.88 -0.81 4.62
CA TRP A 36 1.85 -0.96 5.69
C TRP A 36 1.12 -0.95 7.04
N GLU A 37 1.13 -2.07 7.76
CA GLU A 37 0.39 -2.23 9.03
C GLU A 37 -1.09 -1.79 8.92
N LYS A 38 -1.45 -0.66 9.55
CA LYS A 38 -2.79 -0.05 9.54
C LYS A 38 -2.93 1.10 8.52
N VAL A 39 -1.87 1.43 7.81
CA VAL A 39 -1.81 2.52 6.83
C VAL A 39 -2.03 1.94 5.44
N ASN A 40 -3.03 2.48 4.74
CA ASN A 40 -3.29 2.18 3.34
C ASN A 40 -3.09 3.46 2.52
N ALA A 41 -2.03 3.50 1.73
CA ALA A 41 -1.69 4.61 0.85
C ALA A 41 -1.98 4.22 -0.61
N THR A 42 -3.04 4.80 -1.16
CA THR A 42 -3.42 4.61 -2.58
C THR A 42 -2.34 5.19 -3.49
N LEU A 43 -2.02 4.49 -4.58
CA LEU A 43 -1.10 5.02 -5.57
C LEU A 43 -1.71 6.25 -6.27
N PRO A 44 -0.93 7.31 -6.51
CA PRO A 44 -1.35 8.45 -7.31
C PRO A 44 -1.70 8.02 -8.74
N LYS A 45 -2.58 8.77 -9.39
CA LYS A 45 -2.85 8.58 -10.82
C LYS A 45 -1.56 8.84 -11.62
N GLY A 46 -1.15 7.86 -12.40
CA GLY A 46 0.09 7.93 -13.21
C GLY A 46 1.30 7.25 -12.58
N THR A 47 1.22 6.82 -11.31
CA THR A 47 2.24 5.95 -10.71
C THR A 47 1.98 4.51 -11.12
N ASP A 48 2.97 3.86 -11.73
CA ASP A 48 2.89 2.46 -12.09
C ASP A 48 3.28 1.57 -10.91
N GLN A 49 2.44 0.57 -10.63
CA GLN A 49 2.68 -0.47 -9.63
C GLN A 49 3.91 -1.34 -9.95
N VAL A 50 4.29 -1.42 -11.22
CA VAL A 50 5.43 -2.23 -11.69
C VAL A 50 6.76 -1.54 -11.39
N THR A 51 6.80 -0.22 -11.55
CA THR A 51 8.00 0.60 -11.28
C THR A 51 8.07 1.12 -9.86
N LEU A 52 6.99 0.97 -9.07
CA LEU A 52 6.95 1.41 -7.69
C LEU A 52 8.04 0.72 -6.86
N THR A 53 8.90 1.54 -6.25
CA THR A 53 9.97 1.08 -5.37
C THR A 53 9.53 1.08 -3.90
N LEU A 54 10.34 0.47 -3.04
CA LEU A 54 10.13 0.58 -1.59
C LEU A 54 10.17 2.04 -1.15
N GLU A 55 11.12 2.83 -1.64
CA GLU A 55 11.31 4.24 -1.28
C GLU A 55 10.07 5.07 -1.60
N ASP A 56 9.51 4.94 -2.81
CA ASP A 56 8.25 5.60 -3.20
C ASP A 56 7.09 5.18 -2.28
N ALA A 57 7.02 3.89 -1.96
CA ALA A 57 6.00 3.37 -1.06
C ALA A 57 6.12 3.92 0.37
N LEU A 58 7.34 4.09 0.88
CA LEU A 58 7.60 4.74 2.16
C LEU A 58 7.13 6.20 2.14
N GLU A 59 7.39 6.93 1.07
CA GLU A 59 6.92 8.31 0.90
C GLU A 59 5.38 8.39 0.90
N LEU A 60 4.73 7.51 0.15
CA LEU A 60 3.27 7.43 0.10
C LEU A 60 2.67 7.12 1.47
N VAL A 61 3.26 6.18 2.21
CA VAL A 61 2.85 5.82 3.58
C VAL A 61 3.05 7.00 4.53
N ALA A 62 4.21 7.66 4.48
CA ALA A 62 4.51 8.83 5.31
C ALA A 62 3.56 10.00 5.02
N ALA A 63 3.30 10.30 3.74
CA ALA A 63 2.33 11.29 3.32
C ALA A 63 0.92 10.95 3.85
N LYS A 64 0.50 9.68 3.75
CA LYS A 64 -0.81 9.25 4.25
C LYS A 64 -0.93 9.37 5.76
N ARG A 65 0.13 9.03 6.51
CA ARG A 65 0.17 9.21 7.98
C ARG A 65 0.04 10.68 8.37
N LYS A 66 0.70 11.59 7.65
CA LYS A 66 0.58 13.05 7.88
C LYS A 66 -0.83 13.55 7.61
N THR A 67 -1.47 13.13 6.52
CA THR A 67 -2.84 13.57 6.18
C THR A 67 -3.89 13.07 7.17
N LYS A 68 -3.74 11.86 7.71
CA LYS A 68 -4.63 11.30 8.75
C LYS A 68 -4.60 12.09 10.07
N LYS A 69 -3.54 12.85 10.35
CA LYS A 69 -3.39 13.65 11.57
C LYS A 69 -4.05 15.03 11.50
N LYS A 70 -4.74 15.37 10.40
CA LYS A 70 -5.31 16.70 10.14
C LYS A 70 -6.85 16.75 10.13
N LYS A 71 -7.50 15.85 10.86
CA LYS A 71 -8.96 15.89 11.04
C LYS A 71 -9.30 15.95 12.51
#